data_AF-A0A434ZBK3-F1
#
_entry.id   AF-A0A434ZBK3-F1
#
_cell.length_a   1.000
_cell.length_b   1.000
_cell.length_c   1.000
_cell.angle_alpha   90.00
_cell.angle_beta   90.00
_cell.angle_gamma   90.00
#
_symmetry.space_group_name_H-M   'P 1'
#
loop_
_entity.id
_entity.type
_entity.pdbx_description
1 polymer ?
#
loop_
_entity_poly.entity_id
_entity_poly.type
_entity_poly.pdbx_seq_one_letter_code
_entity_poly.pdbx_strand_id
1 'polypeptide(L)'
;MAQAPSSNILIRKLQTISELAPSDIALLGNISIQEKEYHANEDILREGDKPTLSFVVLDGLIASTKLTGDGKRQISSFFVPGDIPDLHGLHL
;
A
#
# COMPACT_ATOMS: atom_id res chain seq x y z
N MET A 1 -6.65 10.25 -22.35
CA MET A 1 -7.22 10.08 -21.00
C MET A 1 -6.07 10.26 -20.03
N ALA A 2 -6.10 11.27 -19.17
CA ALA A 2 -4.98 11.56 -18.27
C ALA A 2 -4.94 10.50 -17.16
N GLN A 3 -3.77 9.89 -16.96
CA GLN A 3 -3.53 8.95 -15.87
C GLN A 3 -3.81 9.64 -14.53
N ALA A 4 -4.58 8.99 -13.64
CA ALA A 4 -4.72 9.49 -12.27
C ALA A 4 -3.34 9.48 -11.55
N PRO A 5 -3.03 10.47 -10.71
CA PRO A 5 -1.74 10.58 -10.03
C PRO A 5 -1.41 9.33 -9.19
N SER A 6 -2.42 8.72 -8.58
CA SER A 6 -2.31 7.46 -7.82
C SER A 6 -1.88 6.26 -8.69
N SER A 7 -2.45 6.10 -9.89
CA SER A 7 -2.04 5.04 -10.82
C SER A 7 -0.59 5.21 -11.30
N ASN A 8 -0.11 6.45 -11.39
CA ASN A 8 1.27 6.72 -11.78
C ASN A 8 2.27 6.28 -10.70
N ILE A 9 1.97 6.53 -9.42
CA ILE A 9 2.82 6.13 -8.29
C ILE A 9 2.96 4.61 -8.22
N LEU A 10 1.86 3.87 -8.37
CA LEU A 10 1.90 2.41 -8.39
C LEU A 10 2.79 1.87 -9.51
N ILE A 11 2.61 2.36 -10.75
CA ILE A 11 3.42 1.94 -11.89
C ILE A 11 4.91 2.22 -11.63
N ARG A 12 5.23 3.42 -11.15
CA ARG A 12 6.62 3.78 -10.82
C ARG A 12 7.21 2.84 -9.76
N LYS A 13 6.45 2.53 -8.70
CA LYS A 13 6.92 1.58 -7.67
C LYS A 13 7.21 0.21 -8.26
N LEU A 14 6.30 -0.33 -9.08
CA LEU A 14 6.48 -1.64 -9.71
C LEU A 14 7.70 -1.66 -10.66
N GLN A 15 7.95 -0.56 -11.38
CA GLN A 15 9.14 -0.41 -12.23
C GLN A 15 10.47 -0.41 -11.44
N THR A 16 10.45 -0.13 -10.13
CA THR A 16 11.67 -0.21 -9.31
C THR A 16 12.10 -1.66 -9.00
N ILE A 17 11.18 -2.62 -9.11
CA ILE A 17 11.43 -4.03 -8.76
C ILE A 17 11.41 -4.96 -9.97
N SER A 18 10.87 -4.52 -11.11
CA SER A 18 10.83 -5.30 -12.36
C SER A 18 10.74 -4.38 -13.57
N GLU A 19 11.23 -4.83 -14.70
CA GLU A 19 10.84 -4.25 -16.00
C GLU A 19 9.35 -4.54 -16.24
N LEU A 20 8.62 -3.56 -16.77
CA LEU A 20 7.22 -3.70 -17.16
C LEU A 20 7.07 -3.48 -18.66
N ALA A 21 6.38 -4.39 -19.33
CA ALA A 21 6.09 -4.22 -20.75
C ALA A 21 5.14 -3.02 -20.96
N PRO A 22 5.20 -2.34 -22.12
CA PRO A 22 4.27 -1.25 -22.43
C PRO A 22 2.79 -1.65 -22.33
N SER A 23 2.46 -2.91 -22.64
CA SER A 23 1.12 -3.46 -22.47
C SER A 23 0.68 -3.51 -21.00
N ASP A 24 1.59 -3.88 -20.10
CA ASP A 24 1.30 -4.00 -18.67
C ASP A 24 1.12 -2.62 -18.04
N ILE A 25 1.95 -1.65 -18.45
CA ILE A 25 1.81 -0.24 -18.04
C ILE A 25 0.44 0.31 -18.47
N ALA A 26 0.00 0.00 -19.70
CA ALA A 26 -1.32 0.41 -20.18
C ALA A 26 -2.46 -0.26 -19.40
N LEU A 27 -2.34 -1.54 -19.06
CA LEU A 27 -3.31 -2.25 -18.22
C LEU A 27 -3.37 -1.67 -16.81
N LEU A 28 -2.23 -1.47 -16.17
CA LEU A 28 -2.12 -0.87 -14.83
C LEU A 28 -2.72 0.53 -14.80
N GLY A 29 -2.57 1.31 -15.87
CA GLY A 29 -3.18 2.63 -15.97
C GLY A 29 -4.70 2.65 -16.11
N ASN A 30 -5.30 1.53 -16.50
CA ASN A 30 -6.75 1.38 -16.58
C ASN A 30 -7.38 0.76 -15.33
N ILE A 31 -6.56 0.36 -14.34
CA ILE A 31 -7.08 -0.13 -13.06
C ILE A 31 -7.80 1.01 -12.34
N SER A 32 -9.04 0.75 -11.92
CA SER A 32 -9.79 1.67 -11.07
C SER A 32 -9.15 1.70 -9.68
N ILE A 33 -8.54 2.84 -9.33
CA ILE A 33 -7.99 3.08 -8.00
C ILE A 33 -8.95 3.95 -7.23
N GLN A 34 -9.27 3.54 -6.01
CA GLN A 34 -9.98 4.37 -5.06
C GLN A 34 -8.97 5.00 -4.10
N GLU A 35 -8.94 6.33 -4.06
CA GLU A 35 -8.19 7.06 -3.05
C GLU A 35 -9.01 7.11 -1.76
N LYS A 36 -8.34 6.87 -0.63
CA LYS A 36 -8.96 6.92 0.69
C LYS A 36 -8.01 7.61 1.66
N GLU A 37 -8.54 8.60 2.35
CA GLU A 37 -7.85 9.33 3.40
C GLU A 37 -8.11 8.67 4.76
N TYR A 38 -7.12 8.76 5.64
CA TYR A 38 -7.17 8.25 7.01
C TYR A 38 -6.65 9.32 7.97
N HIS A 39 -7.23 9.38 9.15
CA HIS A 39 -6.76 10.29 10.19
C HIS A 39 -5.55 9.72 10.94
N ALA A 40 -4.82 10.60 11.64
CA ALA A 40 -3.71 10.17 12.47
C ALA A 40 -4.17 9.15 13.53
N ASN A 41 -3.45 8.03 13.62
CA ASN A 41 -3.75 6.88 14.48
C ASN A 41 -5.03 6.10 14.13
N GLU A 42 -5.62 6.32 12.96
CA GLU A 42 -6.69 5.47 12.45
C GLU A 42 -6.14 4.13 11.96
N ASP A 43 -6.77 3.03 12.34
CA ASP A 43 -6.37 1.70 11.89
C ASP A 43 -6.80 1.51 10.43
N ILE A 44 -5.84 1.19 9.56
CA ILE A 44 -6.10 0.87 8.15
C ILE A 44 -6.43 -0.62 7.99
N LEU A 45 -5.62 -1.48 8.64
CA LEU A 45 -5.77 -2.93 8.70
C LEU A 45 -5.49 -3.39 10.13
N ARG A 46 -6.21 -4.42 10.58
CA ARG A 46 -6.04 -5.05 11.88
C ARG A 46 -5.57 -6.50 11.73
N GLU A 47 -4.91 -6.99 12.77
CA GLU A 47 -4.54 -8.40 12.85
C GLU A 47 -5.80 -9.29 12.79
N GLY A 48 -5.77 -10.28 11.90
CA GLY A 48 -6.91 -11.18 11.66
C GLY A 48 -7.90 -10.69 10.60
N ASP A 49 -7.74 -9.48 10.06
CA ASP A 49 -8.54 -9.03 8.92
C ASP A 49 -8.28 -9.90 7.69
N LYS A 50 -9.30 -10.04 6.84
CA LYS A 50 -9.21 -10.67 5.52
C LYS A 50 -9.31 -9.59 4.44
N PRO A 51 -8.24 -8.83 4.18
CA PRO A 51 -8.28 -7.76 3.21
C PRO A 51 -8.54 -8.31 1.80
N THR A 52 -9.45 -7.67 1.08
CA THR A 52 -9.75 -7.96 -0.33
C THR A 52 -9.14 -6.93 -1.28
N LEU A 53 -8.42 -5.95 -0.72
CA LEU A 53 -7.85 -4.81 -1.42
C LEU A 53 -6.37 -4.65 -1.02
N SER A 54 -5.58 -4.15 -1.96
CA SER A 54 -4.19 -3.73 -1.77
C SER A 54 -4.08 -2.22 -1.92
N PHE A 55 -3.09 -1.59 -1.28
CA PHE A 55 -2.95 -0.13 -1.34
C PHE A 55 -1.49 0.33 -1.35
N VAL A 56 -1.26 1.40 -2.10
CA VAL A 56 0.01 2.14 -2.11
C VAL A 56 -0.16 3.42 -1.28
N VAL A 57 0.85 3.77 -0.49
CA VAL A 57 0.86 5.05 0.23
C VAL A 57 1.02 6.18 -0.80
N LEU A 58 0.06 7.10 -0.83
CA LEU A 58 0.10 8.25 -1.76
C LEU A 58 0.74 9.48 -1.11
N ASP A 59 0.42 9.72 0.17
CA ASP A 59 0.95 10.80 0.98
C ASP A 59 0.93 10.40 2.48
N GLY A 60 1.74 11.06 3.29
CA GLY A 60 1.82 10.83 4.74
C GLY A 60 2.74 9.70 5.18
N LEU A 61 2.47 9.14 6.37
CA LEU A 61 3.27 8.11 7.03
C LEU A 61 2.38 7.07 7.67
N ILE A 62 2.64 5.79 7.40
CA ILE A 62 1.97 4.65 8.03
C ILE A 62 2.96 3.91 8.92
N ALA A 63 2.49 3.38 10.04
CA ALA A 63 3.27 2.47 10.88
C ALA A 63 2.55 1.12 11.02
N SER A 64 3.27 0.02 10.91
CA SER A 64 2.77 -1.29 11.34
C SER A 64 3.09 -1.48 12.81
N THR A 65 2.14 -2.04 13.55
CA THR A 65 2.33 -2.36 14.97
C THR A 65 1.93 -3.79 15.26
N LYS A 66 2.54 -4.39 16.27
CA LYS A 66 2.15 -5.67 16.86
C LYS A 66 1.97 -5.52 18.36
N LEU A 67 1.15 -6.37 18.95
CA LEU A 67 1.10 -6.53 20.40
C LEU A 67 2.20 -7.51 20.82
N THR A 68 2.97 -7.15 21.84
CA THR A 68 3.92 -8.06 22.48
C THR A 68 3.18 -9.06 23.36
N GLY A 69 3.87 -10.12 23.82
CA GLY A 69 3.30 -11.08 24.77
C GLY A 69 2.78 -10.43 26.07
N ASP A 70 3.33 -9.27 26.44
CA ASP A 70 2.91 -8.47 27.60
C ASP A 70 1.81 -7.43 27.25
N GLY A 71 1.24 -7.49 26.03
CA GLY A 71 0.16 -6.61 25.58
C GLY A 71 0.57 -5.18 25.20
N LYS A 72 1.87 -4.87 25.09
CA LYS A 72 2.34 -3.55 24.66
C LYS A 72 2.33 -3.44 23.14
N ARG A 73 2.01 -2.25 22.62
CA ARG A 73 2.17 -1.95 21.18
C ARG A 73 3.65 -1.70 20.85
N GLN A 74 4.16 -2.44 19.87
CA GLN A 74 5.49 -2.23 19.30
C GLN A 74 5.35 -1.85 17.84
N ILE A 75 6.00 -0.76 17.43
CA ILE A 75 6.11 -0.39 16.00
C ILE A 75 7.14 -1.32 15.36
N SER A 76 6.73 -2.01 14.29
CA SER A 76 7.59 -2.94 13.54
C SER A 76 8.15 -2.32 12.26
N SER A 77 7.44 -1.40 11.62
CA SER A 77 7.86 -0.77 10.37
C SER A 77 7.19 0.58 10.18
N PHE A 78 7.81 1.43 9.37
CA PHE A 78 7.25 2.67 8.85
C PHE A 78 7.20 2.59 7.31
N PHE A 79 6.18 3.20 6.71
CA PHE A 79 5.96 3.21 5.27
C PHE A 79 5.67 4.62 4.79
N VAL A 80 6.32 5.00 3.70
CA VAL A 80 6.28 6.34 3.09
C VAL A 80 5.63 6.29 1.71
N PRO A 81 5.36 7.43 1.04
CA PRO A 81 4.74 7.43 -0.27
C PRO A 81 5.47 6.54 -1.29
N GLY A 82 4.70 5.71 -1.99
CA GLY A 82 5.19 4.69 -2.90
C GLY A 82 5.41 3.31 -2.26
N ASP A 83 5.36 3.16 -0.94
CA ASP A 83 5.35 1.84 -0.31
C ASP A 83 3.99 1.15 -0.42
N ILE A 84 4.00 -0.18 -0.41
CA ILE A 84 2.80 -1.02 -0.53
C ILE A 84 2.77 -1.94 0.70
N PRO A 85 2.27 -1.46 1.85
CA PRO A 85 2.49 -2.10 3.15
C PRO A 85 1.87 -3.50 3.27
N ASP A 86 0.78 -3.74 2.54
CA ASP A 86 0.00 -4.97 2.59
C ASP A 86 0.61 -6.12 1.76
N LEU A 87 1.50 -5.83 0.79
CA LEU A 87 2.20 -6.89 0.02
C LEU A 87 3.10 -7.75 0.91
N HIS A 88 3.61 -7.21 2.01
CA HIS A 88 4.37 -7.98 2.99
C HIS A 88 3.52 -9.07 3.67
N GLY A 89 2.19 -8.94 3.65
CA GLY A 89 1.24 -9.91 4.21
C GLY A 89 0.63 -10.89 3.21
N LEU A 90 0.90 -10.75 1.91
CA LEU A 90 0.25 -11.51 0.83
C LEU A 90 0.69 -12.99 0.73
N HIS A 91 1.60 -13.43 1.60
CA HIS A 91 2.13 -14.80 1.66
C HIS A 91 1.55 -15.67 2.79
N LEU A 92 0.43 -15.25 3.40
CA LEU A 92 -0.23 -15.97 4.51
C LEU A 92 -1.57 -16.57 4.08
#